data_AF-A0A7V7E6K7-F1
#
_entry.id   AF-A0A7V7E6K7-F1
#
_cell.length_a   1.000
_cell.length_b   1.000
_cell.length_c   1.000
_cell.angle_alpha   90.00
_cell.angle_beta   90.00
_cell.angle_gamma   90.00
#
_symmetry.space_group_name_H-M   'P 1'
#
loop_
_entity.id
_entity.type
_entity.pdbx_description
1 polymer ?
#
loop_
_entity_poly.entity_id
_entity_poly.type
_entity_poly.pdbx_seq_one_letter_code
_entity_poly.pdbx_strand_id
1 'polypeptide(L)' 'MLSCVHCGSAVAAEAASDGPVFCCQGCRGAYGLLRGLGLDQYYRRRSIDPSQPPLKPDDMAGVVDYQAHVVTGEDGHPVL' A
#
# COMPACT_ATOMS: atom_id res chain seq x y z
N MET A 1 -7.98 -16.59 20.29
CA MET A 1 -7.23 -15.34 20.54
C MET A 1 -7.64 -14.36 19.46
N LEU A 2 -8.10 -13.16 19.83
CA LEU A 2 -8.31 -12.07 18.88
C LEU A 2 -6.94 -11.46 18.55
N SER A 3 -6.68 -11.18 17.27
CA SER A 3 -5.47 -10.51 16.82
C SER A 3 -5.82 -9.21 16.09
N CYS A 4 -4.93 -8.23 16.21
CA CYS A 4 -5.04 -6.96 15.51
C CYS A 4 -4.94 -7.20 14.01
N VAL A 5 -5.91 -6.73 13.24
CA VAL A 5 -5.93 -6.91 11.77
C VAL A 5 -4.84 -6.11 11.05
N HIS A 6 -4.14 -5.22 11.75
CA HIS A 6 -3.05 -4.41 11.19
C HIS A 6 -1.65 -4.96 11.50
N CYS A 7 -1.34 -5.20 12.78
CA CYS A 7 0.00 -5.60 13.21
C CYS A 7 0.10 -7.06 13.68
N GLY A 8 -1.02 -7.79 13.82
CA GLY A 8 -1.05 -9.17 14.28
C GLY A 8 -0.90 -9.38 15.79
N SER A 9 -0.62 -8.34 16.58
CA SER A 9 -0.55 -8.43 18.05
C SER A 9 -1.86 -8.94 18.65
N ALA A 10 -1.77 -9.66 19.77
CA ALA A 10 -2.94 -10.11 20.51
C ALA A 10 -3.78 -8.93 21.00
N VAL A 11 -5.10 -9.10 21.00
CA VAL A 11 -6.07 -8.12 21.51
C VAL A 11 -6.94 -8.79 22.56
N ALA A 12 -7.23 -8.05 23.63
CA ALA A 12 -8.10 -8.51 24.70
C ALA A 12 -9.50 -8.84 24.16
N ALA A 13 -10.08 -9.95 24.62
CA ALA A 13 -11.35 -10.46 24.11
C ALA A 13 -12.53 -9.50 24.34
N GLU A 14 -12.43 -8.66 25.37
CA GLU A 14 -13.41 -7.60 25.71
C GLU A 14 -13.46 -6.46 24.69
N ALA A 15 -12.45 -6.33 23.82
CA ALA A 15 -12.47 -5.39 22.69
C ALA A 15 -13.12 -6.01 21.43
N ALA A 16 -13.61 -7.24 21.50
CA ALA A 16 -14.33 -7.88 20.41
C ALA A 16 -15.64 -7.12 20.14
N SER A 17 -15.72 -6.57 18.94
CA SER A 17 -16.91 -5.94 18.39
C SER A 17 -17.22 -6.59 17.04
N ASP A 18 -18.45 -6.46 16.55
CA ASP A 18 -18.79 -6.92 15.20
C ASP A 18 -18.05 -6.07 14.16
N GLY A 19 -16.81 -6.47 13.84
CA GLY A 19 -15.93 -5.73 12.94
C GLY A 19 -14.44 -6.00 13.13
N PRO A 20 -13.58 -5.28 12.38
CA PRO A 20 -12.13 -5.38 12.49
C PRO A 20 -11.64 -4.92 13.86
N VAL A 21 -10.78 -5.74 14.46
CA VAL A 21 -10.22 -5.55 15.80
C VAL A 21 -8.85 -4.90 15.72
N PHE A 22 -8.57 -3.93 16.60
CA PHE A 22 -7.29 -3.21 16.67
C PHE A 22 -6.74 -3.17 18.10
N CYS A 23 -5.42 -3.30 18.25
CA CYS A 23 -4.78 -3.16 19.56
C CYS A 23 -4.64 -1.70 20.03
N CYS A 24 -4.73 -0.73 19.12
CA CYS A 24 -4.65 0.70 19.44
C CYS A 24 -5.28 1.57 18.33
N GLN A 25 -5.50 2.85 18.63
CA GLN A 25 -6.03 3.83 17.67
C GLN A 25 -5.07 4.06 16.48
N GLY A 26 -3.76 3.95 16.70
CA GLY A 26 -2.77 4.05 15.63
C GLY A 26 -2.93 2.96 14.58
N CYS A 27 -3.15 1.72 15.01
CA CYS A 27 -3.41 0.59 14.10
C CYS A 27 -4.71 0.78 13.30
N ARG A 28 -5.76 1.32 13.94
CA ARG A 28 -7.02 1.65 13.25
C ARG A 28 -6.81 2.71 12.18
N GLY A 29 -6.08 3.77 12.50
CA GLY A 29 -5.76 4.86 11.56
C GLY A 29 -4.92 4.37 10.36
N ALA A 30 -3.84 3.65 10.63
CA ALA A 30 -2.98 3.11 9.59
C ALA A 30 -3.72 2.15 8.65
N TYR A 31 -4.53 1.24 9.21
CA TYR A 31 -5.36 0.33 8.42
C TYR A 31 -6.35 1.08 7.50
N GLY A 32 -7.04 2.09 8.04
CA GLY A 32 -7.97 2.91 7.28
C GLY A 32 -7.28 3.70 6.16
N LEU A 33 -6.12 4.30 6.44
CA LEU A 33 -5.36 5.07 5.46
C LEU A 33 -4.87 4.18 4.31
N LEU A 34 -4.27 3.03 4.61
CA LEU A 34 -3.78 2.12 3.57
C LEU A 34 -4.90 1.63 2.64
N ARG A 35 -6.06 1.32 3.21
CA ARG A 35 -7.25 0.88 2.46
C ARG A 35 -7.88 2.03 1.67
N GLY A 36 -7.97 3.23 2.26
CA GLY A 36 -8.50 4.41 1.61
C GLY A 36 -7.66 4.88 0.42
N LEU A 37 -6.35 4.70 0.48
CA LEU A 37 -5.43 4.98 -0.62
C LEU A 37 -5.31 3.83 -1.64
N GLY A 38 -5.99 2.69 -1.41
CA GLY A 38 -5.88 1.51 -2.27
C GLY A 38 -4.50 0.83 -2.25
N LEU A 39 -3.66 1.16 -1.26
CA LEU A 39 -2.31 0.59 -1.10
C LEU A 39 -2.36 -0.86 -0.62
N ASP A 40 -3.49 -1.32 -0.11
CA ASP A 40 -3.73 -2.73 0.16
C ASP A 40 -3.65 -3.58 -1.13
N GLN A 41 -3.91 -2.99 -2.31
CA GLN A 41 -3.66 -3.65 -3.59
C GLN A 41 -2.17 -3.86 -3.85
N TYR A 42 -1.33 -2.87 -3.50
CA TYR A 42 0.13 -3.03 -3.60
C TYR A 42 0.61 -4.19 -2.74
N TYR A 43 0.17 -4.27 -1.48
CA TYR A 43 0.54 -5.38 -0.58
C TYR A 43 -0.02 -6.74 -1.01
N ARG A 44 -1.20 -6.78 -1.64
CA ARG A 44 -1.75 -8.01 -2.23
C ARG A 44 -0.99 -8.47 -3.46
N ARG A 45 -0.53 -7.53 -4.30
CA ARG A 45 0.26 -7.81 -5.51
C ARG A 45 1.72 -8.11 -5.20
N ARG A 46 2.23 -7.61 -4.07
CA ARG A 46 3.56 -7.90 -3.56
C ARG A 46 3.61 -9.35 -3.04
N SER A 47 3.60 -10.29 -3.97
CA SER A 47 4.08 -11.65 -3.72
C SER A 47 5.60 -11.59 -3.68
N ILE A 48 6.22 -11.93 -2.54
CA ILE A 48 7.65 -12.25 -2.50
C ILE A 48 7.77 -13.71 -2.92
N ASP A 49 7.41 -13.98 -4.17
CA ASP A 49 7.66 -15.27 -4.79
C ASP A 49 9.15 -15.28 -5.15
N PRO A 50 9.98 -16.11 -4.49
CA PRO A 50 11.41 -16.16 -4.76
C PRO A 50 11.73 -16.70 -6.16
N SER A 51 10.75 -17.29 -6.86
CA SER A 51 10.87 -17.72 -8.24
C SER A 51 10.56 -16.62 -9.26
N GLN A 52 9.99 -15.49 -8.81
CA GLN A 52 9.74 -14.32 -9.66
C GLN A 52 10.83 -13.26 -9.49
N PRO A 53 11.19 -12.55 -10.57
CA PRO A 53 12.06 -11.39 -10.46
C PRO A 53 11.48 -10.36 -9.48
N PRO A 54 12.30 -9.76 -8.60
CA PRO A 54 11.81 -8.70 -7.74
C PRO A 54 11.27 -7.54 -8.58
N LEU A 55 10.26 -6.83 -8.05
CA LEU A 55 9.79 -5.53 -8.55
C LEU A 55 10.85 -4.43 -8.30
N LYS A 56 12.09 -4.69 -8.70
CA LYS A 56 13.18 -3.73 -8.73
C LYS A 56 13.38 -3.35 -10.21
N PRO A 57 13.50 -2.05 -10.53
CA PRO A 57 13.98 -1.63 -11.84
C PRO A 57 15.30 -2.34 -12.16
N ASP A 58 15.47 -2.77 -13.41
CA ASP A 58 16.72 -3.36 -13.87
C ASP A 58 17.84 -2.32 -13.73
N ASP A 59 18.99 -2.70 -13.18
CA ASP A 59 20.14 -1.79 -13.05
C ASP A 59 20.69 -1.39 -14.43
N MET A 60 20.36 -2.17 -15.48
CA MET A 60 20.66 -1.87 -16.89
C MET A 60 19.52 -1.16 -17.62
N ALA A 61 18.37 -0.91 -16.95
CA ALA A 61 17.43 0.06 -17.45
C ALA A 61 18.15 1.42 -17.42
N GLY A 62 18.44 1.96 -18.60
CA GLY A 62 19.03 3.30 -18.73
C GLY A 62 18.22 4.36 -18.01
N VAL A 63 18.72 5.60 -18.02
CA VAL A 63 18.02 6.73 -17.39
C VAL A 63 16.59 6.82 -17.93
N VAL A 64 15.61 6.68 -17.04
CA VAL A 64 14.19 6.85 -17.39
C VAL A 64 13.95 8.33 -17.67
N ASP A 65 13.61 8.65 -18.92
CA ASP A 65 13.21 10.01 -19.29
C ASP A 65 11.74 10.23 -18.91
N TYR A 66 11.52 10.71 -17.67
CA TYR A 66 10.19 11.04 -17.21
C TYR A 66 9.54 12.20 -17.98
N GLN A 67 10.33 13.06 -18.66
CA GLN A 67 9.78 14.17 -19.45
C GLN A 67 9.00 13.66 -20.65
N ALA A 68 9.43 12.54 -21.25
CA ALA A 68 8.74 11.90 -22.37
C ALA A 68 7.30 11.44 -22.03
N HIS A 69 6.94 11.36 -20.75
CA HIS A 69 5.61 10.95 -20.28
C HIS A 69 4.72 12.12 -19.87
N VAL A 70 5.19 13.36 -19.97
CA VAL A 70 4.39 14.55 -19.66
C VAL A 70 3.47 14.86 -20.83
N VAL A 71 2.16 14.89 -20.58
CA VAL A 71 1.16 15.37 -21.55
C VAL A 71 0.81 16.81 -21.18
N THR A 72 1.05 17.75 -22.08
CA THR A 72 0.71 19.17 -21.89
C THR A 72 -0.57 19.55 -22.61
N GLY A 73 -1.36 20.41 -21.96
CA GLY A 73 -2.55 21.04 -22.51
C GLY A 73 -2.18 22.20 -23.43
N GLU A 74 -3.21 22.80 -24.03
CA GLU A 74 -3.09 23.89 -25.01
C GLU A 74 -2.47 25.17 -24.41
N ASP A 75 -2.55 25.31 -23.09
CA ASP A 75 -1.96 26.38 -22.28
C ASP A 75 -0.51 26.11 -21.84
N GLY A 76 0.05 24.94 -22.20
CA GLY A 76 1.39 24.53 -21.83
C GLY A 76 1.51 23.97 -20.40
N HIS A 77 0.40 23.76 -19.70
CA HIS A 77 0.39 23.12 -18.38
C HIS A 77 0.15 21.61 -18.50
N PRO A 78 0.75 20.76 -17.64
CA PRO A 78 0.53 19.32 -17.67
C PRO A 78 -0.94 19.00 -17.40
N VAL A 79 -1.54 18.16 -18.24
CA VAL A 79 -2.90 17.64 -18.07
C VAL A 79 -2.84 16.50 -17.07
N LEU A 80 -3.43 16.67 -15.90
CA LEU A 80 -3.56 15.64 -14.86
C LEU A 80 -4.79 14.77 -15.08
#